data_AF-A0AAE1Y9T4-F1
#
_entry.id   AF-A0AAE1Y9T4-F1
#
_cell.length_a   1.000
_cell.length_b   1.000
_cell.length_c   1.000
_cell.angle_alpha   90.00
_cell.angle_beta   90.00
_cell.angle_gamma   90.00
#
_symmetry.space_group_name_H-M   'P 1'
#
loop_
_entity.id
_entity.type
_entity.pdbx_description
1 polymer ?
#
loop_
_entity_poly.entity_id
_entity_poly.type
_entity_poly.pdbx_seq_one_letter_code
_entity_poly.pdbx_strand_id
1 'polypeptide(L)'
;MSRPNRSSSTRHPPPPPAVAEPPVRTISNPNFTSNADSHTVNPSDADLRSYEDACRADPDLQTFDSTLQLRTSRAINSIAVGLEVRSLSLDSLREVTECLLEMNQEVVKIILQNKKDIWKNQELSDLVDDYFENSLLTLDFCTALDACLKRAGHIESIINVALRKFDEEHCTVAGEGSTSKNYSRTLEELRNFRLAADPFTKEFFRVFSSVHSKQITMLERLQAKKKKLDKKLGQVKAWRKVSNVIFIFTFASVLICSVVAAAVTAPPVVTALAAAAAVPLGSMGRWLNSLWKKCERDLKGQREIISSMQIGSYVVIKDLDSIRVLVDRFRVELEALLANAEFATREEEAVVIAVEEIRKKVDEFIKTIHDLSEHANKCTQETRMARTLILRRIINHPSSSNQDIGMFS
;
A
#
# COMPACT_ATOMS: atom_id res chain seq x y z
N MET A 1 22.35 49.18 -66.40
CA MET A 1 23.09 50.02 -65.43
C MET A 1 22.84 49.50 -64.03
N SER A 2 23.94 49.24 -63.31
CA SER A 2 24.11 49.19 -61.84
C SER A 2 23.43 48.08 -61.01
N ARG A 3 24.27 47.11 -60.61
CA ARG A 3 24.21 46.40 -59.31
C ARG A 3 24.37 47.40 -58.14
N PRO A 4 24.02 47.01 -56.91
CA PRO A 4 25.12 46.59 -56.03
C PRO A 4 24.86 45.33 -55.20
N ASN A 5 25.99 44.69 -54.88
CA ASN A 5 26.24 43.53 -54.03
C ASN A 5 25.59 43.59 -52.65
N ARG A 6 25.20 42.41 -52.12
CA ARG A 6 25.42 42.10 -50.70
C ARG A 6 25.66 40.60 -50.48
N SER A 7 26.96 40.30 -50.36
CA SER A 7 27.61 39.37 -49.43
C SER A 7 26.88 38.08 -49.03
N SER A 8 27.37 36.98 -49.60
CA SER A 8 27.19 35.61 -49.09
C SER A 8 27.81 35.48 -47.69
N SER A 9 26.98 35.15 -46.69
CA SER A 9 27.43 34.65 -45.39
C SER A 9 27.03 33.17 -45.29
N THR A 10 27.91 32.30 -45.77
CA THR A 10 27.88 30.87 -45.48
C THR A 10 28.29 30.66 -44.02
N ARG A 11 27.32 30.76 -43.11
CA ARG A 11 27.48 30.26 -41.75
C ARG A 11 27.17 28.77 -41.76
N HIS A 12 28.23 27.96 -41.82
CA HIS A 12 28.15 26.55 -41.47
C HIS A 12 27.65 26.42 -40.02
N PRO A 13 26.71 25.50 -39.73
CA PRO A 13 26.43 25.13 -38.36
C PRO A 13 27.71 24.54 -37.74
N PRO A 14 28.00 24.83 -36.46
CA PRO A 14 29.15 24.23 -35.80
C PRO A 14 28.98 22.70 -35.76
N PRO A 15 30.09 21.94 -35.84
CA PRO A 15 30.03 20.49 -35.71
C PRO A 15 29.45 20.11 -34.34
N PRO A 16 28.73 18.98 -34.24
CA PRO A 16 28.23 18.50 -32.96
C PRO A 16 29.41 18.33 -31.98
N PRO A 17 29.22 18.64 -30.69
CA PRO A 17 30.27 18.44 -29.70
C PRO A 17 30.70 16.97 -29.70
N ALA A 18 32.02 16.76 -29.59
CA ALA A 18 32.61 15.45 -29.49
C ALA A 18 31.88 14.62 -28.43
N VAL A 19 31.54 13.37 -28.79
CA VAL A 19 30.95 12.38 -27.90
C VAL A 19 31.85 12.30 -26.67
N ALA A 20 31.37 12.85 -25.55
CA ALA A 20 31.98 12.61 -24.26
C ALA A 20 31.95 11.09 -24.06
N GLU A 21 33.11 10.47 -23.86
CA GLU A 21 33.18 9.10 -23.38
C GLU A 21 32.25 8.97 -22.18
N PRO A 22 31.44 7.90 -22.13
CA PRO A 22 30.57 7.68 -20.99
C PRO A 22 31.44 7.67 -19.74
N PRO A 23 31.03 8.34 -18.65
CA PRO A 23 31.81 8.33 -17.42
C PRO A 23 32.06 6.88 -17.05
N VAL A 24 33.33 6.54 -16.84
CA VAL A 24 33.74 5.27 -16.24
C VAL A 24 32.84 5.09 -15.03
N ARG A 25 31.96 4.08 -15.09
CA ARG A 25 31.20 3.66 -13.93
C ARG A 25 32.23 3.21 -12.92
N THR A 26 32.56 4.11 -12.00
CA THR A 26 33.08 3.72 -10.70
C THR A 26 32.03 2.75 -10.16
N ILE A 27 32.34 1.46 -10.23
CA ILE A 27 31.67 0.46 -9.41
C ILE A 27 32.04 0.88 -7.99
N SER A 28 31.23 1.77 -7.44
CA SER A 28 31.09 1.90 -6.01
C SER A 28 30.55 0.54 -5.58
N ASN A 29 31.46 -0.38 -5.29
CA ASN A 29 31.14 -1.51 -4.43
C ASN A 29 30.37 -0.91 -3.25
N PRO A 30 29.10 -1.28 -3.01
CA PRO A 30 28.67 -1.22 -1.64
C PRO A 30 29.67 -2.13 -0.92
N ASN A 31 30.49 -1.56 -0.05
CA ASN A 31 31.13 -2.34 0.98
C ASN A 31 29.99 -2.99 1.76
N PHE A 32 29.55 -4.16 1.28
CA PHE A 32 29.05 -5.23 2.11
C PHE A 32 30.27 -5.67 2.91
N THR A 33 30.63 -4.87 3.91
CA THR A 33 31.17 -5.45 5.12
C THR A 33 30.12 -6.43 5.59
N SER A 34 30.32 -7.70 5.27
CA SER A 34 29.73 -8.79 6.04
C SER A 34 30.27 -8.63 7.46
N ASN A 35 29.62 -7.77 8.25
CA ASN A 35 29.50 -8.12 9.66
C ASN A 35 28.62 -9.35 9.66
N ALA A 36 29.29 -10.49 9.60
CA ALA A 36 28.76 -11.77 10.01
C ALA A 36 28.57 -11.73 11.53
N ASP A 37 27.68 -10.85 11.99
CA ASP A 37 27.05 -10.95 13.29
C ASP A 37 25.58 -11.24 13.00
N SER A 38 25.32 -12.44 12.48
CA SER A 38 24.08 -13.12 12.80
C SER A 38 24.13 -13.47 14.30
N HIS A 39 24.06 -12.46 15.16
CA HIS A 39 23.67 -12.64 16.53
C HIS A 39 22.20 -13.05 16.48
N THR A 40 21.98 -14.35 16.39
CA THR A 40 20.74 -14.94 16.88
C THR A 40 20.71 -14.62 18.37
N VAL A 41 20.11 -13.47 18.72
CA VAL A 41 19.93 -13.07 20.12
C VAL A 41 18.89 -14.02 20.68
N ASN A 42 19.36 -15.11 21.30
CA ASN A 42 18.48 -15.92 22.13
C ASN A 42 18.05 -15.03 23.30
N PRO A 43 16.74 -14.85 23.55
CA PRO A 43 16.27 -14.05 24.68
C PRO A 43 16.86 -14.64 25.97
N SER A 44 17.36 -13.77 26.85
CA SER A 44 17.91 -14.22 28.13
C SER A 44 16.78 -14.73 29.03
N ASP A 45 17.11 -15.58 30.02
CA ASP A 45 16.14 -16.03 31.03
C ASP A 45 15.46 -14.87 31.76
N ALA A 46 16.14 -13.73 31.88
CA ALA A 46 15.58 -12.50 32.46
C ALA A 46 14.55 -11.85 31.52
N ASP A 47 14.80 -11.84 30.22
CA ASP A 47 13.87 -11.32 29.22
C ASP A 47 12.60 -12.18 29.13
N LEU A 48 12.76 -13.51 29.20
CA LEU A 48 11.65 -14.46 29.21
C LEU A 48 10.77 -14.29 30.46
N ARG A 49 11.37 -14.18 31.65
CA ARG A 49 10.62 -13.93 32.89
C ARG A 49 9.92 -12.58 32.87
N SER A 50 10.58 -11.54 32.36
CA SER A 50 9.99 -10.21 32.20
C SER A 50 8.75 -10.24 31.28
N TYR A 51 8.84 -10.97 30.17
CA TYR A 51 7.71 -11.17 29.25
C TYR A 51 6.58 -11.98 29.90
N GLU A 52 6.88 -13.06 30.62
CA GLU A 52 5.87 -13.84 31.35
C GLU A 52 5.16 -13.01 32.42
N ASP A 53 5.89 -12.20 33.18
CA ASP A 53 5.33 -11.31 34.18
C ASP A 53 4.43 -10.24 33.53
N ALA A 54 4.82 -9.71 32.36
CA ALA A 54 3.98 -8.81 31.56
C ALA A 54 2.69 -9.51 31.08
N CYS A 55 2.77 -10.75 30.63
CA CYS A 55 1.59 -11.55 30.23
C CYS A 55 0.65 -11.80 31.42
N ARG A 56 1.17 -11.99 32.64
CA ARG A 56 0.33 -12.13 33.84
C ARG A 56 -0.35 -10.81 34.23
N ALA A 57 0.27 -9.68 33.91
CA ALA A 57 -0.24 -8.35 34.26
C ALA A 57 -1.27 -7.81 33.24
N ASP A 58 -1.20 -8.21 31.98
CA ASP A 58 -2.04 -7.73 30.88
C ASP A 58 -2.86 -8.87 30.25
N PRO A 59 -4.19 -8.93 30.47
CA PRO A 59 -5.05 -9.97 29.91
C PRO A 59 -5.09 -10.03 28.38
N ASP A 60 -4.92 -8.89 27.70
CA ASP A 60 -4.90 -8.84 26.23
C ASP A 60 -3.58 -9.45 25.72
N LEU A 61 -2.47 -9.15 26.40
CA LEU A 61 -1.16 -9.75 26.11
C LEU A 61 -1.14 -11.26 26.42
N GLN A 62 -1.80 -11.70 27.49
CA GLN A 62 -1.96 -13.11 27.82
C GLN A 62 -2.72 -13.88 26.74
N THR A 63 -3.80 -13.28 26.24
CA THR A 63 -4.63 -13.86 25.17
C THR A 63 -3.84 -13.96 23.86
N PHE A 64 -3.07 -12.93 23.55
CA PHE A 64 -2.13 -12.94 22.43
C PHE A 64 -1.10 -14.05 22.55
N ASP A 65 -0.44 -14.17 23.70
CA ASP A 65 0.59 -15.18 23.96
C ASP A 65 0.03 -16.60 23.81
N SER A 66 -1.14 -16.87 24.38
CA SER A 66 -1.83 -18.15 24.24
C SER A 66 -2.16 -18.48 22.78
N THR A 67 -2.60 -17.48 22.02
CA THR A 67 -2.90 -17.62 20.58
C THR A 67 -1.63 -17.86 19.78
N LEU A 68 -0.54 -17.16 20.11
CA LEU A 68 0.78 -17.29 19.51
C LEU A 68 1.35 -18.70 19.73
N GLN A 69 1.33 -19.20 20.96
CA GLN A 69 1.79 -20.55 21.31
C GLN A 69 0.98 -21.63 20.59
N LEU A 70 -0.36 -21.51 20.57
CA LEU A 70 -1.24 -22.44 19.88
C LEU A 70 -0.93 -22.53 18.38
N ARG A 71 -0.83 -21.38 17.72
CA ARG A 71 -0.57 -21.30 16.27
C ARG A 71 0.84 -21.80 15.94
N THR A 72 1.83 -21.42 16.73
CA THR A 72 3.22 -21.87 16.57
C THR A 72 3.32 -23.39 16.74
N SER A 73 2.63 -23.96 17.73
CA SER A 73 2.59 -25.41 17.96
C SER A 73 1.91 -26.14 16.80
N ARG A 74 0.82 -25.59 16.24
CA ARG A 74 0.16 -26.13 15.04
C ARG A 74 1.11 -26.17 13.85
N ALA A 75 1.82 -25.08 13.57
CA ALA A 75 2.79 -25.00 12.48
C ALA A 75 3.95 -25.98 12.67
N ILE A 76 4.52 -26.07 13.89
CA ILE A 76 5.60 -27.01 14.23
C ILE A 76 5.14 -28.46 14.04
N ASN A 77 3.94 -28.82 14.53
CA ASN A 77 3.40 -30.16 14.39
C ASN A 77 3.15 -30.52 12.92
N SER A 78 2.66 -29.57 12.12
CA SER A 78 2.46 -29.74 10.69
C SER A 78 3.78 -29.99 9.92
N ILE A 79 4.87 -29.35 10.35
CA ILE A 79 6.22 -29.59 9.81
C ILE A 79 6.78 -30.94 10.30
N ALA A 80 6.59 -31.26 11.58
CA ALA A 80 7.12 -32.49 12.19
C ALA A 80 6.59 -33.76 11.51
N VAL A 81 5.32 -33.75 11.09
CA VAL A 81 4.71 -34.83 10.29
C VAL A 81 5.37 -34.97 8.91
N GLY A 82 5.85 -33.89 8.29
CA GLY A 82 6.56 -33.92 7.01
C GLY A 82 8.03 -34.36 7.11
N LEU A 83 8.66 -34.21 8.28
CA LEU A 83 10.05 -34.59 8.51
C LEU A 83 10.27 -36.11 8.48
N GLU A 84 9.24 -36.92 8.73
CA GLU A 84 9.28 -38.38 8.55
C GLU A 84 9.51 -38.80 7.08
N VAL A 85 9.22 -37.93 6.11
CA VAL A 85 9.30 -38.21 4.65
C VAL A 85 10.45 -37.43 3.97
N ARG A 86 11.34 -36.79 4.74
CA ARG A 86 12.51 -36.00 4.24
C ARG A 86 12.14 -34.97 3.16
N SER A 87 10.90 -34.49 3.14
CA SER A 87 10.41 -33.42 2.29
C SER A 87 9.19 -32.77 2.95
N LEU A 88 9.10 -31.43 2.88
CA LEU A 88 7.94 -30.71 3.40
C LEU A 88 6.75 -30.90 2.46
N SER A 89 5.60 -31.26 3.00
CA SER A 89 4.37 -31.32 2.22
C SER A 89 3.88 -29.91 1.87
N LEU A 90 3.13 -29.78 0.77
CA LEU A 90 2.45 -28.53 0.42
C LEU A 90 1.46 -28.09 1.51
N ASP A 91 0.83 -29.04 2.20
CA ASP A 91 -0.07 -28.77 3.31
C ASP A 91 0.67 -28.19 4.52
N SER A 92 1.88 -28.69 4.82
CA SER A 92 2.75 -28.14 5.85
C SER A 92 3.18 -26.71 5.54
N LEU A 93 3.53 -26.42 4.29
CA LEU A 93 3.90 -25.07 3.87
C LEU A 93 2.70 -24.11 3.92
N ARG A 94 1.51 -24.58 3.56
CA ARG A 94 0.26 -23.82 3.67
C ARG A 94 -0.03 -23.44 5.12
N GLU A 95 0.03 -24.41 6.04
CA GLU A 95 -0.21 -24.18 7.47
C GLU A 95 0.78 -23.17 8.08
N VAL A 96 2.07 -23.27 7.73
CA VAL A 96 3.07 -22.28 8.17
C VAL A 96 2.75 -20.89 7.64
N THR A 97 2.34 -20.79 6.38
CA THR A 97 1.99 -19.51 5.75
C THR A 97 0.74 -18.91 6.40
N GLU A 98 -0.29 -19.71 6.64
CA GLU A 98 -1.52 -19.29 7.34
C GLU A 98 -1.20 -18.81 8.76
N CYS A 99 -0.39 -19.57 9.51
CA CYS A 99 0.07 -19.18 10.85
C CYS A 99 0.76 -17.79 10.84
N LEU A 100 1.68 -17.55 9.90
CA LEU A 100 2.39 -16.27 9.81
C LEU A 100 1.46 -15.09 9.45
N LEU A 101 0.50 -15.30 8.55
CA LEU A 101 -0.48 -14.27 8.18
C LEU A 101 -1.42 -13.94 9.34
N GLU A 102 -1.94 -14.96 10.03
CA GLU A 102 -2.80 -14.80 11.20
C GLU A 102 -2.09 -14.09 12.35
N MET A 103 -0.83 -14.43 12.62
CA MET A 103 -0.02 -13.74 13.62
C MET A 103 0.20 -12.27 13.27
N ASN A 104 0.53 -11.97 12.01
CA ASN A 104 0.69 -10.58 11.55
C ASN A 104 -0.60 -9.78 11.70
N GLN A 105 -1.76 -10.38 11.46
CA GLN A 105 -3.05 -9.74 11.67
C GLN A 105 -3.31 -9.45 13.15
N GLU A 106 -3.03 -10.41 14.04
CA GLU A 106 -3.24 -10.23 15.48
C GLU A 106 -2.31 -9.15 16.07
N VAL A 107 -1.05 -9.10 15.62
CA VAL A 107 -0.11 -8.04 16.02
C VAL A 107 -0.63 -6.66 15.60
N VAL A 108 -1.13 -6.51 14.38
CA VAL A 108 -1.72 -5.25 13.92
C VAL A 108 -2.92 -4.89 14.81
N LYS A 109 -3.81 -5.84 15.07
CA LYS A 109 -5.00 -5.63 15.90
C LYS A 109 -4.66 -5.17 17.31
N ILE A 110 -3.68 -5.79 17.98
CA ILE A 110 -3.21 -5.40 19.31
C ILE A 110 -2.58 -4.01 19.28
N ILE A 111 -1.75 -3.70 18.28
CA ILE A 111 -1.17 -2.35 18.13
C ILE A 111 -2.27 -1.31 17.98
N LEU A 112 -3.31 -1.59 17.19
CA LEU A 112 -4.44 -0.68 17.01
C LEU A 112 -5.27 -0.53 18.29
N GLN A 113 -5.56 -1.63 19.00
CA GLN A 113 -6.26 -1.62 20.29
C GLN A 113 -5.51 -0.82 21.35
N ASN A 114 -4.20 -1.07 21.51
CA ASN A 114 -3.33 -0.35 22.44
C ASN A 114 -3.16 1.13 22.13
N LYS A 115 -3.57 1.56 20.93
CA LYS A 115 -3.50 2.94 20.47
C LYS A 115 -4.88 3.61 20.42
N LYS A 116 -5.96 2.93 20.84
CA LYS A 116 -7.33 3.49 20.85
C LYS A 116 -7.45 4.76 21.69
N ASP A 117 -6.77 4.80 22.83
CA ASP A 117 -6.68 5.94 23.74
C ASP A 117 -5.94 7.15 23.12
N ILE A 118 -4.98 6.92 22.21
CA ILE A 118 -4.28 7.97 21.46
C ILE A 118 -5.24 8.73 20.55
N TRP A 119 -6.20 8.03 19.95
CA TRP A 119 -7.07 8.64 18.95
C TRP A 119 -8.08 9.62 19.54
N LYS A 120 -8.48 9.46 20.81
CA LYS A 120 -9.48 10.28 21.54
C LYS A 120 -10.73 10.64 20.70
N ASN A 121 -11.00 9.84 19.67
CA ASN A 121 -11.92 10.14 18.57
C ASN A 121 -12.32 8.82 17.92
N GLN A 122 -13.46 8.27 18.34
CA GLN A 122 -13.94 6.96 17.86
C GLN A 122 -14.01 6.90 16.33
N GLU A 123 -14.55 7.94 15.69
CA GLU A 123 -14.63 8.05 14.21
C GLU A 123 -13.27 7.95 13.52
N LEU A 124 -12.16 8.33 14.18
CA LEU A 124 -10.82 8.15 13.63
C LEU A 124 -10.31 6.70 13.80
N SER A 125 -10.56 6.08 14.97
CA SER A 125 -10.20 4.68 15.20
C SER A 125 -10.92 3.77 14.21
N ASP A 126 -12.25 3.93 14.07
CA ASP A 126 -13.05 3.12 13.16
C ASP A 126 -12.55 3.25 11.71
N LEU A 127 -12.13 4.45 11.32
CA LEU A 127 -11.60 4.69 9.98
C LEU A 127 -10.22 4.06 9.76
N VAL A 128 -9.39 3.98 10.80
CA VAL A 128 -8.13 3.24 10.73
C VAL A 128 -8.40 1.75 10.61
N ASP A 129 -9.32 1.21 11.42
CA ASP A 129 -9.70 -0.20 11.36
C ASP A 129 -10.26 -0.55 9.97
N ASP A 130 -11.21 0.24 9.45
CA ASP A 130 -11.78 0.09 8.11
C ASP A 130 -10.70 0.17 7.00
N TYR A 131 -9.67 1.02 7.16
CA TYR A 131 -8.55 1.09 6.22
C TYR A 131 -7.80 -0.23 6.15
N PHE A 132 -7.43 -0.79 7.30
CA PHE A 132 -6.68 -2.03 7.36
C PHE A 132 -7.51 -3.22 6.87
N GLU A 133 -8.80 -3.27 7.17
CA GLU A 133 -9.71 -4.29 6.64
C GLU A 133 -9.86 -4.18 5.12
N ASN A 134 -10.10 -2.98 4.58
CA ASN A 134 -10.20 -2.78 3.13
C ASN A 134 -8.90 -3.15 2.41
N SER A 135 -7.74 -2.88 3.02
CA SER A 135 -6.47 -3.30 2.45
C SER A 135 -6.24 -4.81 2.48
N LEU A 136 -6.80 -5.56 3.46
CA LEU A 136 -6.79 -7.03 3.42
C LEU A 136 -7.66 -7.53 2.27
N LEU A 137 -8.87 -6.99 2.12
CA LEU A 137 -9.76 -7.35 1.01
C LEU A 137 -9.12 -7.10 -0.37
N THR A 138 -8.33 -6.03 -0.50
CA THR A 138 -7.55 -5.78 -1.73
C THR A 138 -6.46 -6.82 -1.94
N LEU A 139 -5.77 -7.26 -0.89
CA LEU A 139 -4.76 -8.31 -1.00
C LEU A 139 -5.39 -9.66 -1.37
N ASP A 140 -6.52 -10.01 -0.77
CA ASP A 140 -7.28 -11.23 -1.10
C ASP A 140 -7.74 -11.21 -2.56
N PHE A 141 -8.22 -10.06 -3.04
CA PHE A 141 -8.53 -9.86 -4.45
C PHE A 141 -7.29 -10.07 -5.34
N CYS A 142 -6.13 -9.53 -4.97
CA CYS A 142 -4.89 -9.73 -5.74
C CYS A 142 -4.48 -11.21 -5.78
N THR A 143 -4.69 -11.96 -4.69
CA THR A 143 -4.48 -13.42 -4.69
C THR A 143 -5.46 -14.14 -5.62
N ALA A 144 -6.73 -13.75 -5.65
CA ALA A 144 -7.71 -14.28 -6.59
C ALA A 144 -7.33 -13.95 -8.05
N LEU A 145 -6.80 -12.73 -8.30
CA LEU A 145 -6.29 -12.31 -9.60
C LEU A 145 -5.09 -13.14 -10.05
N ASP A 146 -4.12 -13.41 -9.15
CA ASP A 146 -2.98 -14.29 -9.44
C ASP A 146 -3.43 -15.71 -9.85
N ALA A 147 -4.45 -16.25 -9.18
CA ALA A 147 -5.04 -17.53 -9.59
C ALA A 147 -5.68 -17.48 -10.98
N CYS A 148 -6.29 -16.35 -11.36
CA CYS A 148 -6.80 -16.13 -12.72
C CYS A 148 -5.65 -16.06 -13.74
N LEU A 149 -4.58 -15.34 -13.42
CA LEU A 149 -3.39 -15.22 -14.26
C LEU A 149 -2.70 -16.56 -14.50
N LYS A 150 -2.64 -17.45 -13.49
CA LYS A 150 -2.15 -18.82 -13.66
C LYS A 150 -2.97 -19.62 -14.66
N ARG A 151 -4.31 -19.48 -14.65
CA ARG A 151 -5.18 -20.11 -15.65
C ARG A 151 -4.98 -19.49 -17.04
N ALA A 152 -4.81 -18.18 -17.12
CA ALA A 152 -4.50 -17.51 -18.39
C ALA A 152 -3.16 -17.97 -18.98
N GLY A 153 -2.12 -18.15 -18.16
CA GLY A 153 -0.84 -18.73 -18.59
C GLY A 153 -0.96 -20.19 -19.06
N HIS A 154 -1.90 -20.97 -18.49
CA HIS A 154 -2.20 -22.29 -19.02
C HIS A 154 -2.83 -22.23 -20.42
N ILE A 155 -3.75 -21.28 -20.65
CA ILE A 155 -4.34 -21.03 -21.97
C ILE A 155 -3.27 -20.66 -23.00
N GLU A 156 -2.39 -19.72 -22.65
CA GLU A 156 -1.22 -19.36 -23.48
C GLU A 156 -0.40 -20.61 -23.85
N SER A 157 -0.13 -21.49 -22.87
CA SER A 157 0.63 -22.71 -23.11
C SER A 157 -0.03 -23.63 -24.14
N ILE A 158 -1.36 -23.83 -24.04
CA ILE A 158 -2.12 -24.64 -25.01
C ILE A 158 -2.02 -24.04 -26.42
N ILE A 159 -2.20 -22.71 -26.55
CA ILE A 159 -2.10 -22.02 -27.84
C ILE A 159 -0.70 -22.21 -28.45
N ASN A 160 0.36 -22.02 -27.66
CA ASN A 160 1.73 -22.21 -28.12
C ASN A 160 2.05 -23.67 -28.49
N VAL A 161 1.43 -24.65 -27.82
CA VAL A 161 1.51 -26.05 -28.24
C VAL A 161 0.84 -26.24 -29.61
N ALA A 162 -0.37 -25.70 -29.81
CA ALA A 162 -1.07 -25.78 -31.09
C ALA A 162 -0.25 -25.16 -32.24
N LEU A 163 0.34 -23.99 -32.03
CA LEU A 163 1.21 -23.33 -33.01
C LEU A 163 2.44 -24.19 -33.38
N ARG A 164 3.10 -24.79 -32.39
CA ARG A 164 4.22 -25.71 -32.65
C ARG A 164 3.79 -26.96 -33.40
N LYS A 165 2.64 -27.55 -33.04
CA LYS A 165 2.09 -28.72 -33.76
C LYS A 165 1.76 -28.38 -35.20
N PHE A 166 1.25 -27.18 -35.44
CA PHE A 166 1.03 -26.71 -36.79
C PHE A 166 2.34 -26.61 -37.57
N ASP A 167 3.39 -26.00 -37.01
CA ASP A 167 4.68 -25.89 -37.69
C ASP A 167 5.31 -27.27 -37.98
N GLU A 168 5.20 -28.22 -37.03
CA GLU A 168 5.62 -29.61 -37.22
C GLU A 168 4.89 -30.26 -38.40
N GLU A 169 3.55 -30.24 -38.38
CA GLU A 169 2.69 -30.86 -39.41
C GLU A 169 2.82 -30.15 -40.77
N HIS A 170 2.96 -28.83 -40.76
CA HIS A 170 3.10 -28.02 -41.96
C HIS A 170 4.45 -28.18 -42.65
N CYS A 171 5.53 -28.44 -41.89
CA CYS A 171 6.86 -28.67 -42.47
C CYS A 171 7.09 -30.10 -42.97
N THR A 172 6.21 -31.06 -42.63
CA THR A 172 6.35 -32.45 -43.11
C THR A 172 6.10 -32.55 -44.62
N VAL A 173 6.92 -33.34 -45.31
CA VAL A 173 6.73 -33.67 -46.73
C VAL A 173 5.53 -34.62 -46.82
N ALA A 174 4.55 -34.29 -47.66
CA ALA A 174 3.42 -35.18 -47.90
C ALA A 174 3.92 -36.54 -48.41
N GLY A 175 3.50 -37.63 -47.76
CA GLY A 175 3.85 -38.99 -48.21
C GLY A 175 3.34 -39.24 -49.62
N GLU A 176 4.09 -40.03 -50.41
CA GLU A 176 3.71 -40.42 -51.77
C GLU A 176 2.26 -40.94 -51.80
N GLY A 177 1.35 -40.13 -52.36
CA GLY A 177 -0.06 -40.49 -52.56
C GLY A 177 -1.11 -39.65 -51.82
N SER A 178 -0.74 -38.78 -50.87
CA SER A 178 -1.70 -37.87 -50.20
C SER A 178 -1.54 -36.43 -50.67
N THR A 179 -2.63 -35.81 -51.14
CA THR A 179 -2.61 -34.43 -51.66
C THR A 179 -2.87 -33.38 -50.58
N SER A 180 -3.44 -33.74 -49.42
CA SER A 180 -3.66 -32.81 -48.31
C SER A 180 -2.78 -33.11 -47.09
N LYS A 181 -2.33 -32.03 -46.44
CA LYS A 181 -1.60 -32.11 -45.16
C LYS A 181 -2.60 -32.42 -44.04
N ASN A 182 -2.22 -33.31 -43.13
CA ASN A 182 -3.03 -33.68 -41.99
C ASN A 182 -2.67 -32.80 -40.78
N TYR A 183 -3.64 -32.08 -40.22
CA TYR A 183 -3.47 -31.20 -39.05
C TYR A 183 -4.15 -31.73 -37.78
N SER A 184 -4.30 -33.04 -37.67
CA SER A 184 -5.05 -33.69 -36.57
C SER A 184 -4.58 -33.28 -35.17
N ARG A 185 -3.26 -33.14 -34.95
CA ARG A 185 -2.72 -32.75 -33.62
C ARG A 185 -2.93 -31.27 -33.35
N THR A 186 -2.76 -30.42 -34.37
CA THR A 186 -3.12 -29.00 -34.26
C THR A 186 -4.59 -28.83 -33.90
N LEU A 187 -5.48 -29.55 -34.59
CA LEU A 187 -6.92 -29.50 -34.36
C LEU A 187 -7.31 -30.02 -32.98
N GLU A 188 -6.64 -31.06 -32.47
CA GLU A 188 -6.83 -31.55 -31.11
C GLU A 188 -6.50 -30.45 -30.08
N GLU A 189 -5.35 -29.78 -30.22
CA GLU A 189 -4.97 -28.72 -29.29
C GLU A 189 -5.86 -27.48 -29.38
N LEU A 190 -6.33 -27.13 -30.58
CA LEU A 190 -7.34 -26.07 -30.74
C LEU A 190 -8.68 -26.43 -30.10
N ARG A 191 -9.07 -27.71 -30.07
CA ARG A 191 -10.24 -28.17 -29.28
C ARG A 191 -9.97 -28.07 -27.79
N ASN A 192 -8.78 -28.46 -27.31
CA ASN A 192 -8.39 -28.32 -25.90
C ASN A 192 -8.44 -26.85 -25.46
N PHE A 193 -7.94 -25.94 -26.30
CA PHE A 193 -8.02 -24.50 -26.06
C PHE A 193 -9.47 -24.02 -25.93
N ARG A 194 -10.37 -24.47 -26.82
CA ARG A 194 -11.80 -24.13 -26.73
C ARG A 194 -12.50 -24.66 -25.48
N LEU A 195 -12.02 -25.77 -24.93
CA LEU A 195 -12.53 -26.35 -23.69
C LEU A 195 -11.93 -25.70 -22.44
N ALA A 196 -10.88 -24.89 -22.58
CA ALA A 196 -10.28 -24.19 -21.46
C ALA A 196 -11.28 -23.19 -20.87
N ALA A 197 -11.45 -23.26 -19.54
CA ALA A 197 -12.38 -22.38 -18.84
C ALA A 197 -11.91 -20.92 -18.86
N ASP A 198 -12.86 -19.99 -18.96
CA ASP A 198 -12.59 -18.55 -18.82
C ASP A 198 -11.89 -18.26 -17.48
N PRO A 199 -10.67 -17.68 -17.50
CA PRO A 199 -9.96 -17.34 -16.28
C PRO A 199 -10.71 -16.34 -15.40
N PHE A 200 -11.52 -15.44 -15.98
CA PHE A 200 -12.19 -14.33 -15.30
C PHE A 200 -13.70 -14.56 -15.20
N THR A 201 -14.10 -15.33 -14.20
CA THR A 201 -15.51 -15.71 -14.00
C THR A 201 -16.38 -14.54 -13.51
N LYS A 202 -17.71 -14.75 -13.52
CA LYS A 202 -18.67 -13.81 -12.89
C LYS A 202 -18.35 -13.55 -11.41
N GLU A 203 -17.80 -14.55 -10.71
CA GLU A 203 -17.39 -14.42 -9.32
C GLU A 203 -16.23 -13.44 -9.15
N PHE A 204 -15.22 -13.54 -10.01
CA PHE A 204 -14.11 -12.59 -10.03
C PHE A 204 -14.62 -11.15 -10.14
N PHE A 205 -15.55 -10.89 -11.05
CA PHE A 205 -16.12 -9.55 -11.24
C PHE A 205 -16.95 -9.10 -10.04
N ARG A 206 -17.67 -10.01 -9.38
CA ARG A 206 -18.40 -9.70 -8.13
C ARG A 206 -17.44 -9.25 -7.03
N VAL A 207 -16.35 -9.99 -6.82
CA VAL A 207 -15.31 -9.64 -5.84
C VAL A 207 -14.64 -8.32 -6.22
N PHE A 208 -14.24 -8.16 -7.48
CA PHE A 208 -13.64 -6.93 -7.99
C PHE A 208 -14.52 -5.71 -7.70
N SER A 209 -15.80 -5.74 -8.09
CA SER A 209 -16.73 -4.63 -7.88
C SER A 209 -16.94 -4.33 -6.39
N SER A 210 -16.99 -5.36 -5.55
CA SER A 210 -17.08 -5.16 -4.09
C SER A 210 -15.84 -4.47 -3.52
N VAL A 211 -14.63 -4.90 -3.90
CA VAL A 211 -13.37 -4.32 -3.41
C VAL A 211 -13.20 -2.89 -3.91
N HIS A 212 -13.45 -2.66 -5.21
CA HIS A 212 -13.39 -1.34 -5.83
C HIS A 212 -14.34 -0.35 -5.16
N SER A 213 -15.61 -0.74 -4.96
CA SER A 213 -16.60 0.10 -4.27
C SER A 213 -16.19 0.40 -2.82
N LYS A 214 -15.71 -0.59 -2.07
CA LYS A 214 -15.22 -0.38 -0.70
C LYS A 214 -14.05 0.61 -0.65
N GLN A 215 -13.10 0.51 -1.59
CA GLN A 215 -11.98 1.45 -1.67
C GLN A 215 -12.42 2.88 -2.00
N ILE A 216 -13.39 3.06 -2.90
CA ILE A 216 -13.98 4.37 -3.19
C ILE A 216 -14.65 4.96 -1.95
N THR A 217 -15.55 4.22 -1.31
CA THR A 217 -16.23 4.67 -0.08
C THR A 217 -15.22 5.01 1.02
N MET A 218 -14.14 4.24 1.13
CA MET A 218 -13.06 4.50 2.06
C MET A 218 -12.37 5.84 1.78
N LEU A 219 -12.02 6.10 0.51
CA LEU A 219 -11.42 7.36 0.09
C LEU A 219 -12.33 8.57 0.41
N GLU A 220 -13.63 8.46 0.14
CA GLU A 220 -14.62 9.50 0.43
C GLU A 220 -14.70 9.81 1.94
N ARG A 221 -14.76 8.76 2.77
CA ARG A 221 -14.78 8.90 4.25
C ARG A 221 -13.50 9.57 4.75
N LEU A 222 -12.34 9.17 4.21
CA LEU A 222 -11.06 9.82 4.53
C LEU A 222 -11.06 11.29 4.11
N GLN A 223 -11.56 11.63 2.94
CA GLN A 223 -11.67 13.02 2.44
C GLN A 223 -12.57 13.88 3.33
N ALA A 224 -13.74 13.36 3.70
CA ALA A 224 -14.66 14.03 4.62
C ALA A 224 -13.99 14.27 5.99
N LYS A 225 -13.32 13.26 6.54
CA LYS A 225 -12.62 13.37 7.84
C LYS A 225 -11.49 14.38 7.80
N LYS A 226 -10.68 14.41 6.73
CA LYS A 226 -9.61 15.40 6.55
C LYS A 226 -10.17 16.82 6.52
N LYS A 227 -11.24 17.06 5.76
CA LYS A 227 -11.91 18.37 5.70
C LYS A 227 -12.42 18.82 7.07
N LYS A 228 -12.96 17.89 7.87
CA LYS A 228 -13.39 18.14 9.26
C LYS A 228 -12.21 18.51 10.16
N LEU A 229 -11.08 17.81 10.03
CA LEU A 229 -9.85 18.11 10.77
C LEU A 229 -9.25 19.47 10.36
N ASP A 230 -9.23 19.79 9.07
CA ASP A 230 -8.76 21.08 8.55
C ASP A 230 -9.58 22.24 9.13
N LYS A 231 -10.91 22.10 9.18
CA LYS A 231 -11.80 23.08 9.80
C LYS A 231 -11.52 23.24 11.30
N LYS A 232 -11.36 22.14 12.05
CA LYS A 232 -11.02 22.18 13.48
C LYS A 232 -9.66 22.84 13.73
N LEU A 233 -8.67 22.54 12.89
CA LEU A 233 -7.34 23.15 12.98
C LEU A 233 -7.41 24.67 12.75
N GLY A 234 -8.24 25.11 11.79
CA GLY A 234 -8.53 26.53 11.58
C GLY A 234 -9.19 27.18 12.81
N GLN A 235 -10.18 26.51 13.41
CA GLN A 235 -10.86 26.99 14.62
C GLN A 235 -9.90 27.11 15.82
N VAL A 236 -9.03 26.13 16.05
CA VAL A 236 -8.02 26.17 17.13
C VAL A 236 -7.06 27.35 16.95
N LYS A 237 -6.63 27.63 15.72
CA LYS A 237 -5.78 28.78 15.42
C LYS A 237 -6.49 30.12 15.70
N ALA A 238 -7.79 30.20 15.37
CA ALA A 238 -8.60 31.38 15.65
C ALA A 238 -8.82 31.57 17.16
N TRP A 239 -9.23 30.51 17.87
CA TRP A 239 -9.48 30.55 19.32
C TRP A 239 -8.22 30.86 20.13
N ARG A 240 -7.04 30.39 19.71
CA ARG A 240 -5.77 30.80 20.33
C ARG A 240 -5.57 32.31 20.27
N LYS A 241 -5.87 32.95 19.13
CA LYS A 241 -5.75 34.41 18.98
C LYS A 241 -6.73 35.13 19.90
N VAL A 242 -8.00 34.70 19.89
CA VAL A 242 -9.06 35.27 20.73
C VAL A 242 -8.73 35.11 22.21
N SER A 243 -8.30 33.93 22.65
CA SER A 243 -7.98 33.67 24.06
C SER A 243 -6.78 34.49 24.53
N ASN A 244 -5.78 34.70 23.67
CA ASN A 244 -4.64 35.55 23.98
C ASN A 244 -5.05 37.02 24.13
N VAL A 245 -5.93 37.53 23.25
CA VAL A 245 -6.44 38.91 23.34
C VAL A 245 -7.26 39.11 24.62
N ILE A 246 -8.16 38.18 24.94
CA ILE A 246 -8.96 38.22 26.18
C ILE A 246 -8.03 38.20 27.40
N PHE A 247 -7.05 37.30 27.43
CA PHE A 247 -6.09 37.22 28.53
C PHE A 247 -5.32 38.54 28.74
N ILE A 248 -4.82 39.14 27.66
CA ILE A 248 -4.12 40.43 27.72
C ILE A 248 -5.05 41.53 28.24
N PHE A 249 -6.28 41.60 27.74
CA PHE A 249 -7.24 42.64 28.14
C PHE A 249 -7.67 42.49 29.60
N THR A 250 -8.09 41.29 30.03
CA THR A 250 -8.46 41.02 31.44
C THR A 250 -7.31 41.32 32.38
N PHE A 251 -6.08 40.93 32.00
CA PHE A 251 -4.91 41.22 32.82
C PHE A 251 -4.64 42.72 32.95
N ALA A 252 -4.68 43.47 31.83
CA ALA A 252 -4.50 44.92 31.86
C ALA A 252 -5.57 45.61 32.72
N SER A 253 -6.83 45.18 32.63
CA SER A 253 -7.92 45.70 33.49
C SER A 253 -7.66 45.45 34.97
N VAL A 254 -7.25 44.23 35.36
CA VAL A 254 -6.92 43.91 36.76
C VAL A 254 -5.77 44.78 37.29
N LEU A 255 -4.73 45.00 36.48
CA LEU A 255 -3.62 45.88 36.86
C LEU A 255 -4.09 47.33 37.08
N ILE A 256 -4.87 47.87 36.15
CA ILE A 256 -5.41 49.24 36.27
C ILE A 256 -6.26 49.36 37.55
N CYS A 257 -7.19 48.43 37.78
CA CYS A 257 -8.02 48.42 38.99
C CYS A 257 -7.19 48.33 40.27
N SER A 258 -6.13 47.50 40.27
CA SER A 258 -5.22 47.34 41.42
C SER A 258 -4.45 48.63 41.72
N VAL A 259 -3.95 49.31 40.68
CA VAL A 259 -3.26 50.61 40.83
C VAL A 259 -4.20 51.67 41.40
N VAL A 260 -5.44 51.75 40.89
CA VAL A 260 -6.45 52.71 41.38
C VAL A 260 -6.78 52.45 42.85
N ALA A 261 -7.03 51.20 43.23
CA ALA A 261 -7.36 50.83 44.61
C ALA A 261 -6.22 51.16 45.59
N ALA A 262 -4.96 50.91 45.21
CA ALA A 262 -3.79 51.24 46.02
C ALA A 262 -3.61 52.76 46.19
N ALA A 263 -3.84 53.55 45.13
CA ALA A 263 -3.74 55.01 45.18
C ALA A 263 -4.78 55.67 46.11
N VAL A 264 -5.97 55.06 46.24
CA VAL A 264 -7.05 55.56 47.11
C VAL A 264 -6.82 55.21 48.60
N THR A 265 -6.03 54.19 48.91
CA THR A 265 -5.94 53.62 50.26
C THR A 265 -4.69 54.01 51.08
N ALA A 266 -3.59 54.49 50.47
CA ALA A 266 -2.43 54.98 51.24
C ALA A 266 -1.46 55.89 50.44
N PRO A 267 -0.89 56.97 51.03
CA PRO A 267 0.40 57.54 50.62
C PRO A 267 1.53 56.80 51.38
N PRO A 268 2.42 56.01 50.74
CA PRO A 268 3.12 56.29 49.48
C PRO A 268 2.92 55.21 48.39
N VAL A 269 2.54 55.65 47.20
CA VAL A 269 2.11 54.88 46.03
C VAL A 269 3.19 53.92 45.44
N VAL A 270 4.45 54.05 45.85
CA VAL A 270 5.60 53.42 45.19
C VAL A 270 5.79 51.94 45.57
N THR A 271 5.46 51.54 46.80
CA THR A 271 5.68 50.17 47.29
C THR A 271 4.59 49.18 46.85
N ALA A 272 3.35 49.62 46.70
CA ALA A 272 2.25 48.78 46.21
C ALA A 272 2.34 48.49 44.70
N LEU A 273 2.84 49.44 43.90
CA LEU A 273 3.05 49.26 42.45
C LEU A 273 4.06 48.14 42.14
N ALA A 274 5.13 48.05 42.92
CA ALA A 274 6.18 47.05 42.78
C ALA A 274 5.67 45.62 43.08
N ALA A 275 4.75 45.47 44.05
CA ALA A 275 4.17 44.18 44.41
C ALA A 275 3.11 43.70 43.40
N ALA A 276 2.29 44.59 42.84
CA ALA A 276 1.30 44.24 41.81
C ALA A 276 1.94 43.87 40.47
N ALA A 277 3.09 44.46 40.13
CA ALA A 277 3.88 44.08 38.95
C ALA A 277 4.55 42.70 39.08
N ALA A 278 4.61 42.12 40.30
CA ALA A 278 5.20 40.82 40.56
C ALA A 278 4.23 39.63 40.35
N VAL A 279 2.96 39.88 39.98
CA VAL A 279 2.00 38.81 39.66
C VAL A 279 2.57 38.01 38.47
N PRO A 280 2.72 36.67 38.58
CA PRO A 280 3.41 35.86 37.60
C PRO A 280 2.56 35.62 36.34
N LEU A 281 2.40 36.68 35.56
CA LEU A 281 1.86 36.76 34.19
C LEU A 281 2.30 35.61 33.28
N GLY A 282 3.56 35.22 33.43
CA GLY A 282 4.15 34.19 32.60
C GLY A 282 3.49 32.83 32.78
N SER A 283 3.00 32.49 33.97
CA SER A 283 2.55 31.13 34.28
C SER A 283 1.27 30.74 33.52
N MET A 284 0.20 31.53 33.68
CA MET A 284 -1.11 31.23 33.09
C MET A 284 -1.13 31.38 31.56
N GLY A 285 -0.44 32.40 31.02
CA GLY A 285 -0.29 32.57 29.57
C GLY A 285 0.51 31.43 28.92
N ARG A 286 1.57 30.94 29.58
CA ARG A 286 2.33 29.76 29.12
C ARG A 286 1.48 28.49 29.16
N TRP A 287 0.68 28.28 30.20
CA TRP A 287 -0.24 27.15 30.32
C TRP A 287 -1.27 27.12 29.19
N LEU A 288 -1.99 28.22 28.95
CA LEU A 288 -2.99 28.31 27.88
C LEU A 288 -2.37 28.10 26.49
N ASN A 289 -1.21 28.70 26.23
CA ASN A 289 -0.47 28.49 24.98
C ASN A 289 -0.04 27.02 24.82
N SER A 290 0.38 26.36 25.91
CA SER A 290 0.74 24.94 25.93
C SER A 290 -0.46 24.07 25.56
N LEU A 291 -1.65 24.33 26.15
CA LEU A 291 -2.89 23.62 25.82
C LEU A 291 -3.26 23.75 24.33
N TRP A 292 -3.23 24.96 23.79
CA TRP A 292 -3.54 25.16 22.37
C TRP A 292 -2.50 24.54 21.45
N LYS A 293 -1.22 24.54 21.83
CA LYS A 293 -0.17 23.87 21.06
C LYS A 293 -0.33 22.36 21.11
N LYS A 294 -0.72 21.78 22.25
CA LYS A 294 -1.06 20.36 22.39
C LYS A 294 -2.22 19.99 21.46
N CYS A 295 -3.33 20.72 21.52
CA CYS A 295 -4.47 20.51 20.63
C CYS A 295 -4.12 20.64 19.14
N GLU A 296 -3.31 21.65 18.76
CA GLU A 296 -2.86 21.81 17.37
C GLU A 296 -1.97 20.66 16.92
N ARG A 297 -1.05 20.18 17.78
CA ARG A 297 -0.18 19.03 17.49
C ARG A 297 -1.01 17.75 17.29
N ASP A 298 -1.95 17.48 18.18
CA ASP A 298 -2.81 16.30 18.10
C ASP A 298 -3.63 16.31 16.80
N LEU A 299 -4.26 17.43 16.45
CA LEU A 299 -5.02 17.56 15.20
C LEU A 299 -4.14 17.42 13.95
N LYS A 300 -2.91 17.92 13.98
CA LYS A 300 -1.94 17.76 12.89
C LYS A 300 -1.55 16.30 12.72
N GLY A 301 -1.23 15.59 13.80
CA GLY A 301 -0.90 14.17 13.76
C GLY A 301 -2.04 13.31 13.20
N GLN A 302 -3.28 13.55 13.65
CA GLN A 302 -4.46 12.91 13.08
C GLN A 302 -4.62 13.20 11.59
N ARG A 303 -4.47 14.47 11.18
CA ARG A 303 -4.58 14.90 9.78
C ARG A 303 -3.53 14.23 8.90
N GLU A 304 -2.30 14.11 9.37
CA GLU A 304 -1.21 13.46 8.63
C GLU A 304 -1.51 11.99 8.39
N ILE A 305 -2.03 11.28 9.39
CA ILE A 305 -2.41 9.86 9.27
C ILE A 305 -3.56 9.68 8.27
N ILE A 306 -4.62 10.48 8.38
CA ILE A 306 -5.69 10.51 7.38
C ILE A 306 -5.15 10.81 5.98
N SER A 307 -4.28 11.82 5.85
CA SER A 307 -3.77 12.23 4.54
C SER A 307 -2.91 11.15 3.89
N SER A 308 -2.19 10.32 4.64
CA SER A 308 -1.47 9.19 4.05
C SER A 308 -2.37 8.02 3.71
N MET A 309 -3.39 7.73 4.53
CA MET A 309 -4.40 6.73 4.16
C MET A 309 -5.11 7.12 2.86
N GLN A 310 -5.40 8.42 2.66
CA GLN A 310 -5.98 8.91 1.39
C GLN A 310 -5.09 8.63 0.19
N ILE A 311 -3.78 8.88 0.32
CA ILE A 311 -2.82 8.63 -0.76
C ILE A 311 -2.80 7.13 -1.07
N GLY A 312 -2.71 6.28 -0.04
CA GLY A 312 -2.76 4.82 -0.20
C GLY A 312 -4.05 4.34 -0.89
N SER A 313 -5.22 4.77 -0.41
CA SER A 313 -6.51 4.42 -1.04
C SER A 313 -6.62 4.90 -2.48
N TYR A 314 -6.14 6.12 -2.79
CA TYR A 314 -6.16 6.63 -4.16
C TYR A 314 -5.27 5.80 -5.10
N VAL A 315 -4.07 5.42 -4.65
CA VAL A 315 -3.14 4.58 -5.41
C VAL A 315 -3.79 3.22 -5.70
N VAL A 316 -4.36 2.56 -4.70
CA VAL A 316 -5.06 1.27 -4.88
C VAL A 316 -6.22 1.38 -5.86
N ILE A 317 -7.04 2.44 -5.78
CA ILE A 317 -8.14 2.65 -6.75
C ILE A 317 -7.59 2.75 -8.18
N LYS A 318 -6.47 3.44 -8.38
CA LYS A 318 -5.84 3.56 -9.70
C LYS A 318 -5.29 2.24 -10.22
N ASP A 319 -4.69 1.43 -9.36
CA ASP A 319 -4.27 0.09 -9.76
C ASP A 319 -5.47 -0.79 -10.12
N LEU A 320 -6.57 -0.73 -9.35
CA LEU A 320 -7.81 -1.47 -9.65
C LEU A 320 -8.44 -1.02 -10.97
N ASP A 321 -8.45 0.28 -11.26
CA ASP A 321 -8.91 0.82 -12.55
C ASP A 321 -8.05 0.28 -13.72
N SER A 322 -6.72 0.27 -13.56
CA SER A 322 -5.79 -0.29 -14.55
C SER A 322 -6.00 -1.79 -14.76
N ILE A 323 -6.13 -2.55 -13.67
CA ILE A 323 -6.43 -3.99 -13.71
C ILE A 323 -7.73 -4.24 -14.46
N ARG A 324 -8.77 -3.44 -14.22
CA ARG A 324 -10.06 -3.59 -14.91
C ARG A 324 -9.92 -3.44 -16.42
N VAL A 325 -9.22 -2.40 -16.86
CA VAL A 325 -8.99 -2.14 -18.29
C VAL A 325 -8.22 -3.29 -18.93
N LEU A 326 -7.20 -3.81 -18.26
CA LEU A 326 -6.39 -4.93 -18.76
C LEU A 326 -7.18 -6.25 -18.79
N VAL A 327 -8.06 -6.51 -17.81
CA VAL A 327 -8.96 -7.68 -17.83
C VAL A 327 -9.96 -7.57 -18.98
N ASP A 328 -10.53 -6.39 -19.23
CA ASP A 328 -11.44 -6.19 -20.37
C ASP A 328 -10.72 -6.40 -21.70
N ARG A 329 -9.47 -5.92 -21.82
CA ARG A 329 -8.61 -6.19 -22.98
C ARG A 329 -8.32 -7.68 -23.15
N PHE A 330 -7.93 -8.36 -22.08
CA PHE A 330 -7.65 -9.79 -22.08
C PHE A 330 -8.83 -10.59 -22.65
N ARG A 331 -10.06 -10.25 -22.22
CA ARG A 331 -11.27 -10.92 -22.71
C ARG A 331 -11.49 -10.72 -24.20
N VAL A 332 -11.27 -9.52 -24.72
CA VAL A 332 -11.37 -9.23 -26.16
C VAL A 332 -10.37 -10.06 -26.96
N GLU A 333 -9.11 -10.12 -26.52
CA GLU A 333 -8.08 -10.93 -27.19
C GLU A 333 -8.40 -12.43 -27.11
N LEU A 334 -8.86 -12.92 -25.96
CA LEU A 334 -9.27 -14.32 -25.78
C LEU A 334 -10.43 -14.70 -26.70
N GLU A 335 -11.47 -13.86 -26.77
CA GLU A 335 -12.63 -14.07 -27.65
C GLU A 335 -12.21 -14.10 -29.12
N ALA A 336 -11.28 -13.23 -29.54
CA ALA A 336 -10.75 -13.22 -30.89
C ALA A 336 -9.95 -14.49 -31.24
N LEU A 337 -9.15 -15.01 -30.31
CA LEU A 337 -8.40 -16.26 -30.48
C LEU A 337 -9.35 -17.46 -30.53
N LEU A 338 -10.35 -17.51 -29.64
CA LEU A 338 -11.37 -18.56 -29.61
C LEU A 338 -12.17 -18.64 -30.92
N ALA A 339 -12.53 -17.49 -31.52
CA ALA A 339 -13.23 -17.44 -32.80
C ALA A 339 -12.41 -18.08 -33.93
N ASN A 340 -11.09 -17.81 -33.98
CA ASN A 340 -10.20 -18.43 -34.96
C ASN A 340 -10.05 -19.95 -34.72
N ALA A 341 -9.90 -20.37 -33.46
CA ALA A 341 -9.83 -21.79 -33.12
C ALA A 341 -11.13 -22.52 -33.49
N GLU A 342 -12.29 -21.88 -33.27
CA GLU A 342 -13.58 -22.42 -33.69
C GLU A 342 -13.66 -22.58 -35.21
N PHE A 343 -13.24 -21.55 -35.97
CA PHE A 343 -13.19 -21.60 -37.43
C PHE A 343 -12.33 -22.76 -37.94
N ALA A 344 -11.12 -22.94 -37.39
CA ALA A 344 -10.25 -24.08 -37.71
C ALA A 344 -10.92 -25.43 -37.47
N THR A 345 -11.66 -25.57 -36.37
CA THR A 345 -12.29 -26.85 -35.99
C THR A 345 -13.56 -27.20 -36.79
N ARG A 346 -14.20 -26.22 -37.43
CA ARG A 346 -15.39 -26.44 -38.28
C ARG A 346 -15.01 -26.78 -39.72
N GLU A 347 -13.94 -26.18 -40.23
CA GLU A 347 -13.50 -26.30 -41.61
C GLU A 347 -12.03 -26.75 -41.62
N GLU A 348 -11.79 -28.05 -41.82
CA GLU A 348 -10.44 -28.64 -41.75
C GLU A 348 -9.47 -28.06 -42.80
N GLU A 349 -9.99 -27.65 -43.96
CA GLU A 349 -9.23 -26.94 -45.00
C GLU A 349 -8.87 -25.49 -44.62
N ALA A 350 -9.54 -24.92 -43.60
CA ALA A 350 -9.33 -23.55 -43.13
C ALA A 350 -8.30 -23.45 -41.99
N VAL A 351 -7.75 -24.58 -41.52
CA VAL A 351 -6.79 -24.62 -40.40
C VAL A 351 -5.59 -23.70 -40.64
N VAL A 352 -5.05 -23.69 -41.86
CA VAL A 352 -3.90 -22.82 -42.21
C VAL A 352 -4.25 -21.35 -41.98
N ILE A 353 -5.38 -20.88 -42.52
CA ILE A 353 -5.82 -19.48 -42.41
C ILE A 353 -6.06 -19.12 -40.93
N ALA A 354 -6.77 -19.99 -40.22
CA ALA A 354 -7.10 -19.78 -38.81
C ALA A 354 -5.86 -19.70 -37.92
N VAL A 355 -4.88 -20.59 -38.12
CA VAL A 355 -3.63 -20.62 -37.35
C VAL A 355 -2.76 -19.39 -37.65
N GLU A 356 -2.69 -18.94 -38.91
CA GLU A 356 -2.00 -17.69 -39.24
C GLU A 356 -2.62 -16.48 -38.52
N GLU A 357 -3.96 -16.41 -38.44
CA GLU A 357 -4.65 -15.35 -37.69
C GLU A 357 -4.45 -15.48 -36.16
N ILE A 358 -4.38 -16.69 -35.62
CA ILE A 358 -3.99 -16.92 -34.20
C ILE A 358 -2.57 -16.40 -33.97
N ARG A 359 -1.62 -16.74 -34.84
CA ARG A 359 -0.22 -16.34 -34.72
C ARG A 359 -0.05 -14.82 -34.73
N LYS A 360 -0.86 -14.09 -35.51
CA LYS A 360 -0.85 -12.62 -35.53
C LYS A 360 -1.35 -11.98 -34.22
N LYS A 361 -2.20 -12.67 -33.46
CA LYS A 361 -2.88 -12.12 -32.27
C LYS A 361 -2.28 -12.60 -30.95
N VAL A 362 -1.63 -13.76 -30.94
CA VAL A 362 -1.14 -14.40 -29.70
C VAL A 362 -0.14 -13.51 -28.94
N ASP A 363 0.70 -12.73 -29.64
CA ASP A 363 1.68 -11.86 -28.98
C ASP A 363 1.02 -10.76 -28.14
N GLU A 364 -0.09 -10.18 -28.62
CA GLU A 364 -0.82 -9.15 -27.86
C GLU A 364 -1.58 -9.75 -26.67
N PHE A 365 -2.07 -10.98 -26.81
CA PHE A 365 -2.66 -11.74 -25.71
C PHE A 365 -1.63 -12.02 -24.61
N ILE A 366 -0.45 -12.53 -24.97
CA ILE A 366 0.66 -12.79 -24.02
C ILE A 366 1.09 -11.50 -23.33
N LYS A 367 1.26 -10.42 -24.10
CA LYS A 367 1.59 -9.11 -23.54
C LYS A 367 0.54 -8.64 -22.53
N THR A 368 -0.74 -8.82 -22.83
CA THR A 368 -1.83 -8.44 -21.92
C THR A 368 -1.78 -9.25 -20.61
N ILE A 369 -1.43 -10.55 -20.66
CA ILE A 369 -1.20 -11.37 -19.45
C ILE A 369 -0.03 -10.82 -18.64
N HIS A 370 1.08 -10.49 -19.29
CA HIS A 370 2.26 -9.92 -18.64
C HIS A 370 1.94 -8.58 -17.96
N ASP A 371 1.33 -7.65 -18.69
CA ASP A 371 0.94 -6.33 -18.17
C ASP A 371 0.00 -6.46 -16.97
N LEU A 372 -0.96 -7.39 -17.03
CA LEU A 372 -1.89 -7.66 -15.93
C LEU A 372 -1.18 -8.25 -14.70
N SER A 373 -0.18 -9.12 -14.91
CA SER A 373 0.67 -9.66 -13.84
C SER A 373 1.52 -8.59 -13.17
N GLU A 374 2.12 -7.68 -13.94
CA GLU A 374 2.86 -6.54 -13.40
C GLU A 374 1.97 -5.66 -12.52
N HIS A 375 0.78 -5.32 -13.01
CA HIS A 375 -0.18 -4.52 -12.25
C HIS A 375 -0.71 -5.24 -10.99
N ALA A 376 -0.94 -6.55 -11.04
CA ALA A 376 -1.33 -7.34 -9.86
C ALA A 376 -0.24 -7.34 -8.77
N ASN A 377 1.01 -7.52 -9.18
CA ASN A 377 2.17 -7.48 -8.28
C ASN A 377 2.37 -6.10 -7.68
N LYS A 378 2.27 -5.06 -8.51
CA LYS A 378 2.34 -3.66 -8.08
C LYS A 378 1.25 -3.34 -7.05
N CYS A 379 -0.01 -3.68 -7.33
CA CYS A 379 -1.12 -3.44 -6.42
C CYS A 379 -0.90 -4.12 -5.06
N THR A 380 -0.42 -5.37 -5.08
CA THR A 380 -0.05 -6.12 -3.87
C THR A 380 1.04 -5.42 -3.07
N GLN A 381 2.11 -5.01 -3.74
CA GLN A 381 3.27 -4.35 -3.13
C GLN A 381 2.90 -2.99 -2.53
N GLU A 382 2.21 -2.15 -3.30
CA GLU A 382 1.82 -0.80 -2.88
C GLU A 382 0.82 -0.87 -1.71
N THR A 383 -0.10 -1.84 -1.72
CA THR A 383 -1.01 -2.09 -0.59
C THR A 383 -0.25 -2.48 0.68
N ARG A 384 0.71 -3.41 0.58
CA ARG A 384 1.55 -3.82 1.72
C ARG A 384 2.41 -2.67 2.25
N MET A 385 3.05 -1.92 1.36
CA MET A 385 3.85 -0.75 1.74
C MET A 385 2.99 0.31 2.44
N ALA A 386 1.81 0.60 1.91
CA ALA A 386 0.90 1.56 2.51
C ALA A 386 0.48 1.12 3.92
N ARG A 387 0.11 -0.15 4.12
CA ARG A 387 -0.18 -0.71 5.46
C ARG A 387 0.98 -0.49 6.43
N THR A 388 2.19 -0.86 6.04
CA THR A 388 3.39 -0.71 6.88
C THR A 388 3.68 0.75 7.23
N LEU A 389 3.57 1.65 6.25
CA LEU A 389 3.78 3.09 6.46
C LEU A 389 2.76 3.69 7.41
N ILE A 390 1.48 3.32 7.28
CA ILE A 390 0.43 3.76 8.19
C ILE A 390 0.67 3.21 9.60
N LEU A 391 0.93 1.90 9.73
CA LEU A 391 1.21 1.28 11.02
C LEU A 391 2.40 1.94 11.73
N ARG A 392 3.50 2.17 11.01
CA ARG A 392 4.68 2.88 11.55
C ARG A 392 4.33 4.28 12.01
N ARG A 393 3.47 4.99 11.29
CA ARG A 393 3.03 6.34 11.69
C ARG A 393 2.16 6.32 12.94
N ILE A 394 1.30 5.31 13.10
CA ILE A 394 0.48 5.10 14.30
C ILE A 394 1.38 4.82 15.51
N ILE A 395 2.35 3.91 15.35
CA ILE A 395 3.31 3.55 16.42
C ILE A 395 4.10 4.78 16.87
N ASN A 396 4.64 5.54 15.91
CA ASN A 396 5.48 6.72 16.15
C ASN A 396 4.69 7.99 16.47
N HIS A 397 3.35 7.93 16.48
CA HIS A 397 2.55 9.07 16.90
C HIS A 397 2.84 9.34 18.38
N PRO A 398 3.30 10.55 18.76
CA PRO A 398 3.59 10.86 20.15
C PRO A 398 2.31 10.72 20.98
N SER A 399 2.31 9.80 21.94
CA SER A 399 1.28 9.67 22.96
C SER A 399 1.48 10.75 24.01
N SER A 400 0.38 11.35 24.46
CA SER A 400 0.40 12.44 25.44
C SER A 400 0.86 12.04 26.85
N SER A 401 1.23 10.78 27.09
CA SER A 401 1.52 10.23 28.43
C SER A 401 2.95 10.46 28.95
N ASN A 402 3.92 10.82 28.10
CA ASN A 402 5.32 10.99 28.52
C ASN A 402 5.76 12.43 28.83
N GLN A 403 4.84 13.40 28.94
CA GLN A 403 5.19 14.82 29.18
C GLN A 403 4.70 15.40 30.51
N ASP A 404 3.92 14.68 31.31
CA ASP A 404 3.28 15.26 32.50
C ASP A 404 4.08 15.10 33.82
N ILE A 405 5.28 14.51 33.83
CA ILE A 405 6.10 14.36 35.06
C ILE A 405 6.91 15.62 35.40
N GLY A 406 7.04 16.59 34.49
CA GLY A 406 7.94 17.74 34.68
C GLY A 406 7.32 19.07 35.10
N MET A 407 6.00 19.17 35.31
CA MET A 407 5.32 20.48 35.48
C MET A 407 4.87 20.82 36.91
N PHE A 408 5.34 20.09 37.91
CA PHE A 408 5.22 20.45 39.32
C PHE A 408 6.56 20.25 40.05
N SER A 409 7.56 21.05 39.69
CA SER A 409 8.76 21.28 40.50
C SER A 409 9.16 22.75 40.43
#